data_AF-A0AAE0Q9N4-F1
#
_entry.id   AF-A0AAE0Q9N4-F1
#
_cell.length_a   1.000
_cell.length_b   1.000
_cell.length_c   1.000
_cell.angle_alpha   90.00
_cell.angle_beta   90.00
_cell.angle_gamma   90.00
#
_symmetry.space_group_name_H-M   'P 1'
#
loop_
_entity.id
_entity.type
_entity.pdbx_description
1 polymer ?
#
loop_
_entity_poly.entity_id
_entity_poly.type
_entity_poly.pdbx_seq_one_letter_code
_entity_poly.pdbx_strand_id
1 'polypeptide(L)'
;MKLSAFHRQNVANILAVNQWESIKQFLHFANITDQVPDGDKLFKIRPLLNFLTASFNSIQMDKMLCVDKQMIPFKGKNQLKQYVPMKSKLWGYKVFILADQNGIAL
;
A
#
# COMPACT_ATOMS: atom_id res chain seq x y z
N MET A 1 0.95 -22.27 -19.53
CA MET A 1 -0.46 -21.84 -19.39
C MET A 1 -0.69 -20.70 -20.38
N LYS A 2 -1.51 -20.88 -21.43
CA LYS A 2 -1.73 -19.85 -22.46
C LYS A 2 -2.61 -18.73 -21.88
N LEU A 3 -2.04 -17.54 -21.70
CA LEU A 3 -2.67 -16.32 -21.16
C LEU A 3 -3.62 -15.62 -22.16
N SER A 4 -4.14 -16.29 -23.19
CA SER A 4 -4.83 -15.58 -24.28
C SER A 4 -6.21 -15.04 -23.93
N ALA A 5 -6.83 -15.48 -22.83
CA ALA A 5 -8.18 -15.03 -22.43
C ALA A 5 -8.23 -13.62 -21.82
N PHE A 6 -7.08 -13.02 -21.47
CA PHE A 6 -7.01 -11.69 -20.84
C PHE A 6 -6.06 -10.72 -21.56
N HIS A 7 -5.67 -11.02 -22.80
CA HIS A 7 -4.84 -10.12 -23.59
C HIS A 7 -5.64 -8.88 -24.00
N ARG A 8 -5.39 -7.75 -23.32
CA ARG A 8 -5.89 -6.45 -23.76
C ARG A 8 -4.76 -5.67 -24.44
N GLN A 9 -4.94 -5.34 -25.71
CA GLN A 9 -3.92 -4.66 -26.52
C GLN A 9 -3.44 -3.35 -25.89
N ASN A 10 -4.33 -2.56 -25.31
CA ASN A 10 -3.98 -1.32 -24.63
C ASN A 10 -3.05 -1.51 -23.41
N VAL A 11 -3.07 -2.68 -22.76
CA VAL A 11 -2.15 -3.01 -21.66
C VAL A 11 -0.88 -3.66 -22.21
N ALA A 12 -1.04 -4.62 -23.12
CA ALA A 12 0.06 -5.41 -23.66
C ALA A 12 1.06 -4.58 -24.49
N ASN A 13 0.59 -3.50 -25.12
CA ASN A 13 1.44 -2.57 -25.87
C ASN A 13 2.29 -1.67 -24.96
N ILE A 14 1.98 -1.58 -23.66
CA ILE A 14 2.70 -0.73 -22.70
C ILE A 14 3.81 -1.52 -22.02
N LEU A 15 3.48 -2.67 -21.43
CA LEU A 15 4.43 -3.48 -20.67
C LEU A 15 4.12 -4.96 -20.82
N ALA A 16 5.10 -5.73 -21.27
CA ALA A 16 4.95 -7.19 -21.38
C ALA A 16 4.74 -7.80 -19.98
N VAL A 17 3.86 -8.80 -19.87
CA VAL A 17 3.52 -9.44 -18.59
C VAL A 17 4.78 -9.96 -17.87
N ASN A 18 5.72 -10.58 -18.59
CA ASN A 18 6.94 -11.09 -17.99
C ASN A 18 7.84 -9.97 -17.43
N GLN A 19 7.88 -8.81 -18.08
CA GLN A 19 8.62 -7.64 -17.58
C GLN A 19 7.94 -7.07 -16.33
N TRP A 20 6.61 -6.95 -16.35
CA TRP A 20 5.83 -6.54 -15.18
C TRP A 20 6.03 -7.47 -13.98
N GLU A 21 6.00 -8.78 -14.18
CA GLU A 21 6.26 -9.76 -13.11
C GLU A 21 7.69 -9.60 -12.55
N SER A 22 8.68 -9.40 -13.41
CA SER A 22 10.06 -9.16 -12.99
C SER A 22 10.17 -7.89 -12.13
N ILE A 23 9.64 -6.76 -12.61
CA ILE A 23 9.67 -5.48 -11.88
C ILE A 23 9.03 -5.64 -10.50
N LYS A 24 7.84 -6.28 -10.42
CA LYS A 24 7.16 -6.51 -9.13
C LYS A 24 7.98 -7.36 -8.16
N GLN A 25 8.72 -8.36 -8.65
CA GLN A 25 9.51 -9.25 -7.81
C GLN A 25 10.72 -8.55 -7.18
N PHE A 26 11.33 -7.61 -7.91
CA PHE A 26 12.54 -6.91 -7.49
C PHE A 26 12.29 -5.47 -7.00
N LEU A 27 11.03 -5.08 -6.79
CA LEU A 27 10.68 -3.75 -6.29
C LEU A 27 11.00 -3.64 -4.79
N HIS A 28 11.98 -2.79 -4.46
CA HIS A 28 12.41 -2.50 -3.10
C HIS A 28 12.43 -0.99 -2.85
N PHE A 29 12.01 -0.57 -1.65
CA PHE A 29 11.95 0.84 -1.26
C PHE A 29 12.95 1.22 -0.17
N ALA A 30 13.72 0.26 0.33
CA ALA A 30 14.75 0.48 1.35
C ALA A 30 15.99 -0.33 0.96
N ASN A 31 17.17 0.20 1.30
CA ASN A 31 18.41 -0.52 1.13
C ASN A 31 18.52 -1.60 2.21
N ILE A 32 18.78 -2.85 1.81
CA ILE A 32 18.83 -3.98 2.73
C ILE A 32 20.12 -4.02 3.56
N THR A 33 21.16 -3.29 3.14
CA THR A 33 22.43 -3.19 3.87
C THR A 33 22.36 -2.23 5.05
N ASP A 34 21.35 -1.38 5.09
CA ASP A 34 21.17 -0.42 6.17
C ASP A 34 20.76 -1.16 7.45
N GLN A 35 21.24 -0.68 8.60
CA GLN A 35 20.86 -1.25 9.88
C GLN A 35 19.36 -1.04 10.10
N VAL A 36 18.64 -2.14 10.29
CA VAL A 36 17.22 -2.11 10.64
C VAL A 36 17.11 -1.64 12.09
N PRO A 37 16.46 -0.49 12.37
CA PRO A 37 16.23 -0.08 13.74
C PRO A 37 15.43 -1.15 14.49
N ASP A 38 15.83 -1.45 15.72
CA ASP A 38 15.17 -2.45 16.54
C ASP A 38 13.67 -2.15 16.64
N GLY A 39 12.85 -3.14 16.26
CA GLY A 39 11.40 -3.06 16.34
C GLY A 39 10.69 -2.38 15.15
N ASP A 40 11.38 -1.80 14.16
CA ASP A 40 10.71 -1.23 12.99
C ASP A 40 10.27 -2.30 11.98
N LYS A 41 9.09 -2.86 12.19
CA LYS A 41 8.46 -3.86 11.30
C LYS A 41 8.13 -3.31 9.90
N LEU A 42 8.13 -2.00 9.70
CA LEU A 42 7.83 -1.33 8.43
C LEU A 42 9.07 -0.84 7.69
N PHE A 43 10.27 -1.12 8.20
CA PHE A 43 11.55 -0.65 7.65
C PHE A 43 11.66 -0.75 6.12
N LYS A 44 11.26 -1.90 5.55
CA LYS A 44 11.35 -2.16 4.10
C LYS A 44 10.56 -1.19 3.21
N ILE A 45 9.56 -0.51 3.78
CA ILE A 45 8.74 0.50 3.08
C ILE A 45 8.82 1.88 3.74
N ARG A 46 9.64 2.04 4.79
CA ARG A 46 9.75 3.28 5.56
C ARG A 46 10.11 4.49 4.70
N PRO A 47 11.06 4.42 3.75
CA PRO A 47 11.37 5.58 2.91
C PRO A 47 10.18 6.02 2.05
N LEU A 48 9.43 5.06 1.49
CA LEU A 48 8.22 5.33 0.74
C LEU A 48 7.14 5.96 1.63
N LEU A 49 6.90 5.41 2.82
CA LEU A 49 5.93 5.96 3.77
C LEU A 49 6.29 7.40 4.16
N ASN A 50 7.56 7.66 4.49
CA ASN A 50 8.01 9.01 4.85
C ASN A 50 7.80 10.00 3.70
N PHE A 51 8.14 9.60 2.46
CA PHE A 51 7.92 10.41 1.27
C PHE A 51 6.44 10.72 1.04
N LEU A 52 5.57 9.70 1.13
CA LEU A 52 4.12 9.86 0.97
C LEU A 52 3.54 10.72 2.09
N THR A 53 3.89 10.48 3.34
CA THR A 53 3.43 11.28 4.49
C THR A 53 3.83 12.74 4.35
N ALA A 54 5.07 13.03 3.94
CA ALA A 54 5.50 14.41 3.69
C ALA A 54 4.68 15.07 2.57
N SER A 55 4.45 14.33 1.48
CA SER A 55 3.65 14.81 0.34
C SER A 55 2.20 15.07 0.76
N PHE A 56 1.58 14.14 1.48
CA PHE A 56 0.19 14.22 1.95
C PHE A 56 -0.02 15.35 2.96
N ASN A 57 0.93 15.56 3.88
CA ASN A 57 0.87 16.67 4.83
C ASN A 57 0.98 18.06 4.17
N SER A 58 1.47 18.14 2.93
CA SER A 58 1.49 19.40 2.17
C SER A 58 0.13 19.75 1.54
N ILE A 59 -0.82 18.80 1.53
CA ILE A 59 -2.16 19.01 0.99
C ILE A 59 -3.01 19.71 2.05
N GLN A 60 -3.59 20.86 1.69
CA GLN A 60 -4.48 21.59 2.58
C GLN A 60 -5.82 20.85 2.72
N MET A 61 -6.21 20.54 3.96
CA MET A 61 -7.52 19.96 4.29
C MET A 61 -8.48 21.03 4.81
N ASP A 62 -9.78 20.76 4.67
CA ASP A 62 -10.82 21.55 5.33
C ASP A 62 -10.81 21.37 6.86
N LYS A 63 -11.54 22.23 7.58
CA LYS A 63 -11.68 22.19 9.04
C LYS A 63 -12.58 21.06 9.53
N MET A 64 -13.52 20.60 8.69
CA MET A 64 -14.41 19.48 9.01
C MET A 64 -13.70 18.16 8.71
N LEU A 65 -13.13 17.57 9.77
CA LEU A 65 -12.30 16.37 9.69
C LEU A 65 -12.96 15.17 10.38
N CYS A 66 -12.73 13.98 9.84
CA CYS A 66 -13.14 12.70 10.40
C CYS A 66 -11.95 11.74 10.43
N VAL A 67 -11.83 10.96 11.50
CA VAL A 67 -10.82 9.90 11.62
C VAL A 67 -11.53 8.55 11.72
N ASP A 68 -11.19 7.62 10.84
CA ASP A 68 -11.71 6.25 10.91
C ASP A 68 -10.63 5.21 10.54
N LYS A 69 -10.97 3.93 10.74
CA LYS A 69 -10.14 2.76 10.48
C LYS A 69 -10.50 2.16 9.12
N GLN A 70 -9.55 2.13 8.21
CA GLN A 70 -9.64 1.37 6.96
C GLN A 70 -8.89 0.03 7.08
N MET A 71 -9.45 -1.00 6.44
CA MET A 71 -8.83 -2.31 6.33
C MET A 71 -8.27 -2.49 4.92
N ILE A 72 -6.95 -2.70 4.81
CA ILE A 72 -6.27 -3.06 3.56
C ILE A 72 -6.19 -4.59 3.49
N PRO A 73 -6.96 -5.26 2.62
CA PRO A 73 -7.04 -6.72 2.62
C PRO A 73 -5.70 -7.35 2.26
N PHE A 74 -5.24 -8.30 3.07
CA PHE A 74 -4.00 -9.03 2.81
C PHE A 74 -4.09 -10.47 3.28
N LYS A 75 -3.85 -11.41 2.37
CA LYS A 75 -3.92 -12.85 2.64
C LYS A 75 -2.58 -13.49 3.02
N GLY A 76 -1.46 -12.82 2.79
CA GLY A 76 -0.13 -13.36 3.08
C GLY A 76 0.19 -13.46 4.58
N LYS A 77 1.35 -14.04 4.90
CA LYS A 77 1.88 -14.11 6.27
C LYS A 77 2.69 -12.86 6.57
N ASN A 78 2.22 -12.05 7.52
CA ASN A 78 2.94 -10.89 8.03
C ASN A 78 2.52 -10.65 9.49
N GLN A 79 3.45 -10.26 10.36
CA GLN A 79 3.19 -10.02 11.78
C GLN A 79 2.30 -8.79 12.05
N LEU A 80 2.24 -7.83 11.12
CA LEU A 80 1.40 -6.62 11.23
C LEU A 80 -0.04 -6.86 10.78
N LYS A 81 -0.35 -8.04 10.22
CA LYS A 81 -1.70 -8.40 9.79
C LYS A 81 -2.59 -8.58 11.02
N GLN A 82 -3.75 -7.94 11.01
CA GLN A 82 -4.75 -8.02 12.07
C GLN A 82 -6.01 -8.75 11.59
N TYR A 83 -6.67 -9.41 12.53
CA TYR A 83 -8.02 -9.95 12.37
C TYR A 83 -9.04 -8.97 12.94
N VAL A 84 -10.03 -8.56 12.15
CA VAL A 84 -11.10 -7.66 12.56
C VAL A 84 -12.46 -8.31 12.24
N PRO A 85 -13.09 -8.97 13.24
CA PRO A 85 -14.25 -9.84 13.01
C PRO A 85 -15.49 -9.13 12.44
N MET A 86 -15.63 -7.82 12.67
CA MET A 86 -16.80 -7.03 12.30
C MET A 86 -16.66 -6.28 10.95
N LYS A 87 -15.62 -6.57 10.16
CA LYS A 87 -15.42 -5.97 8.82
C LYS A 87 -15.64 -7.02 7.73
N SER A 88 -16.15 -6.60 6.57
CA SER A 88 -16.36 -7.48 5.40
C SER A 88 -15.08 -8.18 4.93
N LYS A 89 -13.92 -7.54 5.17
CA LYS A 89 -12.59 -8.11 4.98
C LYS A 89 -11.96 -8.32 6.36
N LEU A 90 -11.97 -9.58 6.81
CA LEU A 90 -11.58 -9.96 8.17
C LEU A 90 -10.06 -9.86 8.42
N TRP A 91 -9.23 -10.11 7.40
CA TRP A 91 -7.78 -10.18 7.52
C TRP A 91 -7.10 -9.12 6.66
N GLY A 92 -6.24 -8.31 7.27
CA GLY A 92 -5.53 -7.26 6.55
C GLY A 92 -4.68 -6.37 7.45
N TYR A 93 -4.17 -5.28 6.87
CA TYR A 93 -3.55 -4.20 7.62
C TYR A 93 -4.63 -3.20 8.01
N LYS A 94 -4.69 -2.89 9.31
CA LYS A 94 -5.56 -1.85 9.84
C LYS A 94 -4.79 -0.54 9.83
N VAL A 95 -5.31 0.45 9.12
CA VAL A 95 -4.75 1.80 9.07
C VAL A 95 -5.78 2.80 9.56
N PHE A 96 -5.32 3.90 10.15
CA PHE A 96 -6.15 5.06 10.46
C PHE A 96 -6.04 6.03 9.30
N ILE A 97 -7.16 6.64 8.92
CA ILE A 97 -7.25 7.61 7.84
C ILE A 97 -7.89 8.87 8.40
N LEU A 98 -7.33 10.02 8.07
CA LEU A 98 -7.92 11.33 8.30
C LEU A 98 -8.57 11.79 6.99
N ALA A 99 -9.87 12.05 7.00
CA ALA A 99 -10.59 12.54 5.83
C ALA A 99 -11.28 13.88 6.10
N ASP A 100 -11.32 14.77 5.10
CA ASP A 100 -12.13 15.98 5.16
C ASP A 100 -13.50 15.82 4.48
N GLN A 101 -14.37 16.80 4.67
CA GLN A 101 -15.71 16.82 4.07
C GLN A 101 -15.72 16.86 2.53
N ASN A 102 -14.61 17.25 1.89
CA ASN A 102 -14.47 17.33 0.44
C ASN A 102 -13.95 16.02 -0.16
N GLY A 103 -13.66 15.02 0.67
CA GLY A 103 -13.21 13.69 0.26
C GLY A 103 -11.69 13.56 0.12
N ILE A 104 -10.90 14.54 0.60
CA ILE A 104 -9.45 14.38 0.72
C ILE A 104 -9.18 13.45 1.90
N ALA A 105 -8.35 12.43 1.70
CA ALA A 105 -7.97 11.45 2.72
C ALA A 105 -6.45 11.32 2.82
N LEU A 106 -5.92 11.41 4.05
CA LEU A 106 -4.51 11.24 4.41
C LEU A 106 -4.31 9.98 5.28
#